data_AF-A0A954CSE3-F1
#
_entry.id   AF-A0A954CSE3-F1
#
_cell.length_a   1.000
_cell.length_b   1.000
_cell.length_c   1.000
_cell.angle_alpha   90.00
_cell.angle_beta   90.00
_cell.angle_gamma   90.00
#
_symmetry.space_group_name_H-M   'P 1'
#
loop_
_entity.id
_entity.type
_entity.pdbx_description
1 polymer ?
#
loop_
_entity_poly.entity_id
_entity_poly.type
_entity_poly.pdbx_seq_one_letter_code
_entity_poly.pdbx_strand_id
1 'polypeptide(L)' 'VRHVPVPPPDVPVQPGRNYFQIDKAGDHWDAVRNSRSLALYLPPEFQGLKLELMAVKE' A
#
# COMPACT_ATOMS: atom_id res chain seq x y z
N VAL A 1 -4.91 5.93 -2.97
CA VAL A 1 -3.80 5.73 -2.01
C VAL A 1 -3.50 7.06 -1.36
N ARG A 2 -3.27 7.04 -0.05
CA ARG A 2 -3.07 8.25 0.75
C ARG A 2 -1.78 8.12 1.56
N HIS A 3 -0.90 9.11 1.48
CA HIS A 3 0.28 9.15 2.35
C HIS A 3 -0.17 9.33 3.80
N VAL A 4 0.40 8.54 4.70
CA VAL A 4 0.17 8.64 6.14
C VAL A 4 1.52 8.81 6.85
N PRO A 5 1.63 9.74 7.81
CA PRO A 5 2.92 10.03 8.45
C PRO A 5 3.39 8.92 9.39
N VAL A 6 2.46 8.10 9.90
CA VAL A 6 2.72 7.00 10.83
C VAL A 6 1.93 5.79 10.35
N PRO A 7 2.51 4.57 10.39
CA PRO A 7 1.77 3.35 10.07
C PRO A 7 0.66 3.05 11.10
N PRO A 8 -0.24 2.09 10.81
CA PRO A 8 -1.18 1.55 11.79
C PRO A 8 -0.44 0.98 13.02
N PRO A 9 -1.08 0.94 14.21
CA PRO A 9 -0.45 0.50 15.46
C PRO A 9 0.20 -0.89 15.41
N ASP A 10 -0.38 -1.82 14.64
CA ASP A 10 0.12 -3.20 14.51
C ASP A 10 1.37 -3.32 13.63
N VAL A 11 1.81 -2.22 13.01
CA VAL A 11 2.97 -2.19 12.11
C VAL A 11 4.08 -1.36 12.75
N PRO A 12 5.22 -1.98 13.11
CA PRO A 12 6.37 -1.26 13.63
C PRO A 12 6.87 -0.18 12.65
N VAL A 13 7.26 0.98 13.20
CA VAL A 13 7.88 2.04 12.42
C VAL A 13 9.25 1.57 11.91
N GLN A 14 9.46 1.69 10.60
CA GLN A 14 10.68 1.35 9.88
C GLN A 14 11.34 2.65 9.42
N PRO A 15 12.51 3.02 9.98
CA PRO A 15 13.22 4.23 9.59
C PRO A 15 13.50 4.28 8.08
N GLY A 16 13.30 5.46 7.48
CA GLY A 16 13.55 5.67 6.05
C GLY A 16 12.45 5.12 5.11
N ARG A 17 11.32 4.64 5.64
CA ARG A 17 10.16 4.25 4.83
C ARG A 17 9.07 5.32 4.83
N ASN A 18 8.38 5.41 3.70
CA ASN A 18 7.15 6.18 3.57
C ASN A 18 5.95 5.23 3.59
N TYR A 19 4.88 5.66 4.24
CA TYR A 19 3.69 4.83 4.43
C TYR A 19 2.52 5.34 3.62
N PHE A 20 1.84 4.42 2.96
CA PHE A 20 0.68 4.70 2.14
C PHE A 20 -0.45 3.76 2.53
N GLN A 21 -1.63 4.33 2.77
CA GLN A 21 -2.86 3.57 2.95
C GLN A 21 -3.55 3.40 1.60
N ILE A 22 -4.00 2.17 1.32
CA ILE A 22 -4.86 1.89 0.16
C ILE A 22 -6.30 2.23 0.55
N ASP A 23 -6.93 3.12 -0.21
CA ASP A 23 -8.34 3.45 -0.04
C ASP A 23 -9.18 2.31 -0.59
N LYS A 24 -10.04 1.75 0.26
CA LYS A 24 -10.86 0.55 -0.04
C LYS A 24 -12.24 0.93 -0.59
N ALA A 25 -12.31 1.95 -1.44
CA ALA A 25 -13.57 2.54 -1.92
C ALA A 25 -13.55 2.78 -3.44
N GLY A 26 -14.74 2.77 -4.05
CA GLY A 26 -14.97 3.01 -5.47
C GLY A 26 -14.69 1.81 -6.38
N ASP A 27 -15.00 1.99 -7.67
CA ASP A 27 -15.05 0.92 -8.67
C ASP A 27 -13.72 0.16 -8.85
N HIS A 28 -12.59 0.85 -8.67
CA HIS A 28 -11.26 0.22 -8.72
C HIS A 28 -11.05 -0.79 -7.60
N TRP A 29 -11.52 -0.47 -6.38
CA TRP A 29 -11.44 -1.42 -5.27
C TRP A 29 -12.39 -2.60 -5.48
N ASP A 30 -13.56 -2.37 -6.08
CA ASP A 30 -14.49 -3.44 -6.43
C ASP A 30 -13.89 -4.42 -7.45
N ALA A 31 -13.17 -3.92 -8.45
CA ALA A 31 -12.41 -4.75 -9.38
C ALA A 31 -11.32 -5.57 -8.68
N VAL A 32 -10.61 -4.99 -7.71
CA VAL A 32 -9.62 -5.71 -6.87
C VAL A 32 -10.31 -6.83 -6.07
N ARG A 33 -11.45 -6.55 -5.44
CA ARG A 33 -12.22 -7.56 -4.69
C ARG A 33 -12.71 -8.70 -5.57
N ASN A 34 -13.23 -8.39 -6.76
CA ASN A 34 -13.77 -9.37 -7.68
C ASN A 34 -12.67 -10.24 -8.31
N SER A 35 -11.55 -9.63 -8.71
CA SER A 35 -10.42 -10.34 -9.31
C SER A 35 -9.53 -11.07 -8.31
N ARG A 36 -9.63 -10.71 -7.01
CA ARG A 36 -8.73 -11.17 -5.94
C ARG A 36 -7.26 -10.92 -6.25
N SER A 37 -6.98 -9.84 -6.98
CA SER A 37 -5.64 -9.50 -7.43
C SER A 37 -5.39 -8.01 -7.25
N LEU A 38 -4.16 -7.66 -6.90
CA LEU A 38 -3.68 -6.29 -6.86
C LEU A 38 -2.34 -6.25 -7.59
N ALA A 39 -2.20 -5.27 -8.49
CA ALA A 39 -0.96 -5.02 -9.20
C ALA A 39 -0.45 -3.61 -8.86
N LEU A 40 0.87 -3.50 -8.71
CA LEU A 40 1.56 -2.23 -8.48
C LEU A 40 2.47 -1.97 -9.67
N TYR A 41 2.22 -0.88 -10.39
CA TYR A 41 3.13 -0.42 -11.43
C TYR A 41 4.19 0.48 -10.80
N LEU A 42 5.46 0.19 -11.09
CA LEU A 42 6.61 0.93 -10.60
C LEU A 42 7.36 1.53 -11.78
N PRO A 43 7.43 2.87 -11.86
CA PRO A 43 8.21 3.54 -12.89
C PRO A 43 9.71 3.17 -12.80
N PRO A 44 10.42 3.03 -13.94
CA PRO A 44 11.83 2.61 -13.98
C PRO A 44 12.81 3.53 -13.23
N GLU A 45 12.46 4.80 -13.01
CA GLU A 45 13.28 5.77 -12.28
C GLU A 45 13.46 5.42 -10.79
N PHE A 46 12.60 4.59 -10.21
CA PHE A 46 12.70 4.14 -8.82
C PHE A 46 13.65 2.95 -8.67
N GLN A 47 14.92 3.18 -9.01
CA GLN A 47 15.96 2.16 -8.90
C GLN A 47 16.20 1.76 -7.44
N GLY A 48 16.21 0.45 -7.18
CA GLY A 48 16.46 -0.10 -5.84
C GLY A 48 15.30 0.08 -4.84
N LEU A 49 14.11 0.50 -5.30
CA LEU A 49 12.93 0.65 -4.45
C LEU A 49 12.57 -0.68 -3.77
N LYS A 50 12.39 -0.62 -2.44
CA LYS A 50 11.85 -1.72 -1.65
C LYS A 50 10.41 -1.42 -1.27
N LEU A 51 9.51 -2.33 -1.61
CA LEU A 51 8.09 -2.22 -1.32
C LEU A 51 7.62 -3.41 -0.49
N GLU A 52 6.71 -3.11 0.44
CA GLU A 52 6.04 -4.08 1.28
C GLU A 52 4.54 -3.76 1.26
N LEU A 53 3.73 -4.78 0.98
CA LEU A 53 2.28 -4.69 1.08
C LEU A 53 1.85 -5.46 2.33
N MET A 54 1.21 -4.74 3.26
CA MET A 54 0.76 -5.31 4.53
C MET A 54 -0.76 -5.20 4.62
N ALA A 55 -1.41 -6.28 5.04
CA ALA A 55 -2.80 -6.26 5.47
C ALA A 55 -2.82 -6.25 7.00
N VAL A 56 -3.44 -5.23 7.58
CA VAL A 56 -3.71 -5.13 9.02
C VAL A 56 -5.17 -5.46 9.28
N LYS A 57 -5.44 -6.15 10.38
CA LYS A 57 -6.80 -6.38 10.85
C LYS A 57 -7.23 -5.12 11.62
N GLU A 58 -8.44 -4.63 11.38
CA GLU A 58 -9.05 -3.65 12.28
C GLU A 58 -9.47 -4.29 13.60
#